data_AF-A0A496ZWB1-F1
#
_entry.id   AF-A0A496ZWB1-F1
#
_cell.length_a   1.000
_cell.length_b   1.000
_cell.length_c   1.000
_cell.angle_alpha   90.00
_cell.angle_beta   90.00
_cell.angle_gamma   90.00
#
_symmetry.space_group_name_H-M   'P 1'
#
loop_
_entity.id
_entity.type
_entity.pdbx_description
1 polymer ?
#
loop_
_entity_poly.entity_id
_entity_poly.type
_entity_poly.pdbx_seq_one_letter_code
_entity_poly.pdbx_strand_id
1 'polypeptide(L)' 'MKNQIQLVLKDKIKDVQGEKVQQSAKAFLNIDTGIVKTGKIFSVMYDISQEEIKRFANLGLRDEIIHDVYI' A
#
# COMPACT_ATOMS: atom_id res chain seq x y z
N MET A 1 -11.68 0.05 15.64
CA MET A 1 -11.24 0.22 14.23
C MET A 1 -10.78 -1.14 13.73
N LYS A 2 -11.65 -1.93 13.07
CA LYS A 2 -11.33 -3.33 12.68
C LYS A 2 -11.34 -3.57 11.16
N ASN A 3 -11.53 -2.50 10.37
CA ASN A 3 -11.81 -2.58 8.95
C ASN A 3 -10.80 -1.74 8.18
N GLN A 4 -9.56 -2.22 8.08
CA GLN A 4 -8.50 -1.57 7.32
C GLN A 4 -8.14 -2.40 6.11
N ILE A 5 -7.87 -1.74 4.99
CA ILE A 5 -7.41 -2.38 3.76
C ILE A 5 -6.06 -1.77 3.43
N GLN A 6 -5.03 -2.60 3.38
CA GLN A 6 -3.70 -2.20 2.92
C GLN A 6 -3.52 -2.69 1.49
N LEU A 7 -3.17 -1.76 0.60
CA LEU A 7 -2.89 -2.02 -0.81
C LEU A 7 -1.43 -1.66 -1.07
N VAL A 8 -0.62 -2.63 -1.47
CA VAL A 8 0.81 -2.44 -1.72
C VAL A 8 1.17 -2.95 -3.10
N LEU A 9 2.22 -2.39 -3.70
CA LEU A 9 2.79 -2.93 -4.93
C LEU A 9 3.48 -4.26 -4.64
N LYS A 10 3.26 -5.25 -5.50
CA LYS A 10 3.99 -6.53 -5.48
C LYS A 10 5.50 -6.29 -5.53
N ASP A 11 6.26 -7.22 -4.95
CA ASP A 11 7.72 -7.06 -4.78
C ASP A 11 8.46 -6.69 -6.07
N LYS A 12 8.12 -7.36 -7.18
CA LYS A 12 8.75 -7.18 -8.50
C LYS A 12 8.30 -5.91 -9.23
N ILE A 13 7.31 -5.20 -8.72
CA ILE A 13 6.85 -3.95 -9.30
C ILE A 13 7.71 -2.81 -8.77
N LYS A 14 8.27 -2.05 -9.72
CA LYS A 14 9.08 -0.88 -9.44
C LYS A 14 8.22 0.22 -8.84
N ASP A 15 8.63 0.74 -7.68
CA ASP A 15 7.95 1.84 -7.01
C ASP A 15 8.75 3.14 -7.18
N VAL A 16 8.38 3.91 -8.19
CA VAL A 16 9.04 5.19 -8.51
C VAL A 16 8.87 6.22 -7.40
N GLN A 17 7.76 6.17 -6.63
CA GLN A 17 7.55 7.12 -5.54
C GLN A 17 8.38 6.76 -4.32
N GLY A 18 8.48 5.47 -4.00
CA GLY A 18 9.38 4.95 -2.97
C GLY A 18 10.84 5.33 -3.26
N GLU A 19 11.29 5.15 -4.49
CA GLU A 19 12.64 5.55 -4.92
C GLU A 19 12.90 7.05 -4.74
N LYS A 20 11.94 7.91 -5.05
CA LYS A 20 12.07 9.36 -4.84
C LYS A 20 12.21 9.73 -3.36
N VAL A 21 11.47 9.05 -2.49
CA VAL A 21 11.58 9.25 -1.03
C VAL A 21 12.94 8.80 -0.53
N GLN A 22 13.41 7.61 -0.95
CA GLN A 22 14.74 7.10 -0.62
C GLN A 22 15.84 8.09 -1.06
N GLN A 23 15.78 8.57 -2.31
CA GLN A 23 16.73 9.56 -2.84
C GLN A 23 16.69 10.87 -2.05
N SER A 24 15.51 11.36 -1.69
CA SER A 24 15.34 12.59 -0.93
C SER A 24 15.88 12.46 0.50
N ALA A 25 15.61 11.33 1.17
CA ALA A 25 16.13 11.05 2.50
C ALA A 25 17.67 11.01 2.51
N LYS A 26 18.28 10.41 1.48
CA LYS A 26 19.73 10.41 1.34
C LYS A 26 20.28 11.80 1.04
N ALA A 27 19.69 12.52 0.08
CA ALA A 27 20.20 13.81 -0.37
C ALA A 27 20.09 14.92 0.68
N PHE A 28 18.97 14.99 1.41
CA PHE A 28 18.70 16.10 2.32
C PHE A 28 18.98 15.78 3.78
N LEU A 29 18.94 14.50 4.18
CA LEU A 29 19.10 14.08 5.58
C LEU A 29 20.30 13.14 5.78
N ASN A 30 20.98 12.73 4.71
CA ASN A 30 22.06 11.73 4.73
C ASN A 30 21.65 10.40 5.40
N ILE A 31 20.36 10.01 5.28
CA ILE A 31 19.83 8.77 5.84
C ILE A 31 19.83 7.67 4.77
N ASP A 32 20.41 6.52 5.08
CA ASP A 32 20.31 5.31 4.26
C ASP A 32 19.09 4.48 4.71
N THR A 33 17.97 4.61 3.99
CA THR A 33 16.68 4.01 4.36
C THR A 33 16.55 2.53 4.01
N GLY A 34 17.47 1.98 3.21
CA GLY A 34 17.23 0.73 2.49
C GLY A 34 16.12 0.90 1.43
N ILE A 35 15.43 -0.19 1.12
CA ILE A 35 14.33 -0.20 0.13
C ILE A 35 13.10 0.49 0.73
N VAL A 36 12.58 1.51 0.04
CA VAL A 36 11.31 2.17 0.38
C VAL A 36 10.22 1.69 -0.55
N LYS A 37 9.08 1.27 0.02
CA LYS A 37 7.87 0.88 -0.70
C LYS A 37 6.69 1.73 -0.22
N THR A 38 5.87 2.18 -1.16
CA THR A 38 4.63 2.90 -0.91
C THR A 38 3.46 1.92 -0.85
N GLY A 39 2.52 2.25 0.03
CA GLY A 39 1.26 1.54 0.18
C GLY A 39 0.15 2.52 0.49
N LYS A 40 -1.08 2.10 0.28
CA LYS A 40 -2.28 2.85 0.65
C LYS A 40 -3.02 2.09 1.74
N ILE A 41 -3.43 2.82 2.77
CA ILE A 41 -4.24 2.28 3.86
C ILE A 41 -5.61 2.96 3.80
N PHE A 42 -6.66 2.17 3.60
CA PHE A 42 -8.04 2.63 3.64
C PHE A 42 -8.66 2.18 4.96
N SER A 43 -9.29 3.11 5.68
CA SER A 43 -10.07 2.78 6.87
C SER A 43 -11.55 2.90 6.56
N VAL A 44 -12.30 1.82 6.70
CA VAL A 44 -13.75 1.82 6.50
C VAL A 44 -14.43 2.16 7.83
N MET A 45 -15.16 3.27 7.83
CA MET A 45 -15.73 3.87 9.04
C MET A 45 -17.11 3.34 9.43
N TYR A 46 -17.76 2.57 8.56
CA TYR A 46 -19.07 1.99 8.80
C TYR A 46 -18.98 0.49 9.07
N ASP A 47 -20.03 -0.06 9.67
CA ASP A 47 -20.15 -1.49 9.91
C ASP A 47 -20.34 -2.22 8.59
N ILE A 48 -19.43 -3.16 8.32
CA ILE A 48 -19.38 -3.95 7.09
C ILE A 48 -18.84 -5.33 7.46
N SER A 49 -19.32 -6.37 6.78
CA SER A 49 -18.81 -7.72 7.01
C SER A 49 -17.39 -7.89 6.44
N GLN A 50 -16.66 -8.89 6.97
CA GLN A 50 -15.33 -9.22 6.47
C GLN A 50 -15.35 -9.69 5.00
N GLU A 51 -16.41 -10.40 4.59
CA GLU A 51 -16.60 -10.82 3.20
C GLU A 51 -16.80 -9.63 2.26
N GLU A 52 -17.59 -8.64 2.67
CA GLU A 52 -17.81 -7.44 1.88
C GLU A 52 -16.56 -6.55 1.79
N ILE A 53 -15.78 -6.44 2.87
CA ILE A 53 -14.47 -5.77 2.83
C ILE A 53 -13.53 -6.47 1.84
N LYS A 54 -13.43 -7.79 1.90
CA LYS A 54 -12.60 -8.57 0.96
C LYS A 54 -13.04 -8.34 -0.47
N ARG A 55 -14.35 -8.35 -0.72
CA ARG A 55 -14.91 -8.10 -2.05
C ARG A 55 -14.60 -6.68 -2.52
N PHE A 56 -14.81 -5.68 -1.68
CA PHE A 56 -14.52 -4.28 -2.00
C PHE A 56 -13.03 -4.06 -2.28
N ALA A 57 -12.15 -4.62 -1.46
CA ALA A 57 -10.71 -4.51 -1.63
C ALA A 57 -10.25 -5.16 -2.95
N ASN A 58 -10.69 -6.39 -3.24
CA ASN A 58 -10.24 -7.13 -4.41
C ASN A 58 -10.88 -6.69 -5.73
N LEU A 59 -12.14 -6.24 -5.72
CA LEU A 59 -12.86 -5.86 -6.95
C LEU A 59 -12.90 -4.35 -7.19
N GLY A 60 -12.73 -3.54 -6.14
CA GLY A 60 -12.85 -2.08 -6.23
C GLY A 60 -11.52 -1.31 -6.14
N LEU A 61 -10.57 -1.81 -5.34
CA LEU A 61 -9.31 -1.09 -5.07
C LEU A 61 -8.09 -1.74 -5.73
N ARG A 62 -8.09 -3.07 -5.83
CA ARG A 62 -6.97 -3.85 -6.31
C ARG A 62 -6.91 -3.85 -7.83
N ASP A 63 -5.74 -3.49 -8.36
CA ASP A 63 -5.30 -4.00 -9.66
C ASP A 63 -4.58 -5.33 -9.42
N GLU A 64 -5.12 -6.41 -9.97
CA GLU A 64 -4.67 -7.78 -9.71
C GLU A 64 -3.26 -8.07 -10.21
N ILE A 65 -2.78 -7.32 -11.19
CA ILE A 65 -1.47 -7.51 -11.83
C ILE A 65 -0.39 -6.96 -10.91
N ILE A 66 -0.60 -5.76 -10.36
CA ILE A 66 0.45 -5.00 -9.67
C ILE A 66 0.31 -4.96 -8.15
N HIS A 67 -0.87 -5.24 -7.58
CA HIS A 67 -1.10 -5.07 -6.15
C HIS A 67 -1.31 -6.38 -5.38
N ASP A 68 -0.82 -6.37 -4.14
CA ASP A 68 -1.23 -7.27 -3.07
C ASP A 68 -2.15 -6.51 -2.08
N VAL A 69 -3.08 -7.24 -1.47
CA VAL A 69 -4.09 -6.71 -0.54
C VAL A 69 -4.01 -7.43 0.80
N TYR A 70 -4.02 -6.66 1.89
CA TYR A 70 -4.12 -7.15 3.26
C TYR A 70 -5.30 -6.48 3.97
N ILE A 71 -6.05 -7.26 4.76
CA ILE A 71 -7.26 -6.83 5.49
C ILE A 71 -7.09 -7.19 6.95
#